data_AF-A0A0V0GWY4-F1
#
_entry.id   AF-A0A0V0GWY4-F1
#
_cell.length_a   1.000
_cell.length_b   1.000
_cell.length_c   1.000
_cell.angle_alpha   90.00
_cell.angle_beta   90.00
_cell.angle_gamma   90.00
#
_symmetry.space_group_name_H-M   'P 1'
#
loop_
_entity.id
_entity.type
_entity.pdbx_description
1 polymer ?
#
loop_
_entity_poly.entity_id
_entity_poly.type
_entity_poly.pdbx_seq_one_letter_code
_entity_poly.pdbx_strand_id
1 'polypeptide(L)'
;MLAGLNPVVIRCLQEFPPISKLDPTLFGEQRSTISEEHVKHNLHGLTIEQAIKEKRLFILDHHDSLMPYLKRINTTTTQTYASRTLLFLNEDGSLKPLAIELTREDEQSRIVSNVYTPAETGAEATIWQLAKAYVTVNDSGFHQLVSHWLHTHAVTEPFIIATNRQLSVLHPIYKLLHPHFRDTMYINAL
;
A
#
# COMPACT_ATOMS: atom_id res chain seq x y z
N MET A 1 8.89 0.67 -4.71
CA MET A 1 7.65 -0.01 -5.11
C MET A 1 7.86 -1.27 -5.94
N LEU A 2 8.85 -1.35 -6.85
CA LEU A 2 9.12 -2.59 -7.63
C LEU A 2 10.40 -3.33 -7.23
N ALA A 3 11.43 -2.59 -6.79
CA ALA A 3 12.74 -3.14 -6.44
C ALA A 3 13.25 -2.59 -5.09
N GLY A 4 12.31 -2.24 -4.20
CA GLY A 4 12.61 -1.78 -2.84
C GLY A 4 12.34 -2.85 -1.80
N LEU A 5 12.24 -2.46 -0.53
CA LEU A 5 11.94 -3.37 0.58
C LEU A 5 10.57 -4.06 0.45
N ASN A 6 9.56 -3.34 -0.07
CA ASN A 6 8.20 -3.84 -0.23
C ASN A 6 7.75 -3.87 -1.70
N PRO A 7 8.23 -4.83 -2.52
CA PRO A 7 7.96 -4.85 -3.96
C PRO A 7 6.64 -5.54 -4.35
N VAL A 8 5.78 -5.85 -3.37
CA VAL A 8 4.64 -6.78 -3.55
C VAL A 8 3.25 -6.13 -3.44
N VAL A 9 3.17 -4.81 -3.20
CA VAL A 9 1.89 -4.11 -2.92
C VAL A 9 1.34 -3.33 -4.12
N ILE A 10 2.19 -2.84 -5.02
CA ILE A 10 1.75 -2.06 -6.18
C ILE A 10 0.84 -2.89 -7.10
N ARG A 11 -0.20 -2.25 -7.64
CA ARG A 11 -1.23 -2.89 -8.47
C ARG A 11 -1.42 -2.12 -9.77
N CYS A 12 -1.85 -2.80 -10.84
CA CYS A 12 -2.35 -2.11 -12.03
C CYS A 12 -3.70 -1.45 -11.68
N LEU A 13 -3.86 -0.17 -12.00
CA LEU A 13 -5.13 0.54 -11.83
C LEU A 13 -6.16 -0.01 -12.83
N GLN A 14 -7.35 -0.34 -12.35
CA GLN A 14 -8.42 -0.93 -13.19
C GLN A 14 -9.51 0.07 -13.57
N GLU A 15 -9.75 1.06 -12.72
CA GLU A 15 -10.79 2.07 -12.88
C GLU A 15 -10.31 3.40 -12.31
N PHE A 16 -10.87 4.49 -12.83
CA PHE A 16 -10.55 5.84 -12.39
C PHE A 16 -11.84 6.67 -12.21
N PRO A 17 -11.97 7.44 -11.12
CA PRO A 17 -11.04 7.53 -9.99
C PRO A 17 -10.99 6.21 -9.18
N PRO A 18 -9.92 5.96 -8.38
CA PRO A 18 -9.83 4.75 -7.56
C PRO A 18 -11.01 4.64 -6.57
N ILE A 19 -11.58 3.44 -6.44
CA ILE A 19 -12.74 3.18 -5.59
C ILE A 19 -12.32 2.46 -4.30
N SER A 20 -12.79 2.96 -3.16
CA SER A 20 -12.69 2.30 -1.86
C SER A 20 -13.67 1.13 -1.75
N LYS A 21 -13.24 0.03 -1.14
CA LYS A 21 -14.07 -1.15 -0.84
C LYS A 21 -14.61 -1.15 0.60
N LEU A 22 -14.30 -0.12 1.37
CA LEU A 22 -14.81 0.03 2.73
C LEU A 22 -16.32 0.22 2.73
N ASP A 23 -16.99 -0.30 3.77
CA ASP A 23 -18.43 -0.16 3.95
C ASP A 23 -18.81 1.33 4.16
N PRO A 24 -19.57 1.95 3.23
CA PRO A 24 -19.94 3.36 3.35
C PRO A 24 -20.82 3.65 4.55
N THR A 25 -21.53 2.66 5.10
CA THR A 25 -22.36 2.82 6.30
C THR A 25 -21.53 2.99 7.56
N LEU A 26 -20.30 2.46 7.57
CA LEU A 26 -19.37 2.55 8.69
C LEU A 26 -18.37 3.68 8.54
N PHE A 27 -17.89 3.93 7.32
CA PHE A 27 -16.79 4.86 7.05
C PHE A 27 -17.23 6.12 6.29
N GLY A 28 -18.50 6.25 5.92
CA GLY A 28 -18.99 7.33 5.07
C GLY A 28 -18.62 7.15 3.60
N GLU A 29 -18.91 8.16 2.77
CA GLU A 29 -18.57 8.10 1.34
C GLU A 29 -17.06 8.24 1.14
N GLN A 30 -16.42 7.15 0.70
CA GLN A 30 -14.96 7.04 0.54
C GLN A 30 -14.53 7.22 -0.93
N ARG A 31 -15.06 8.25 -1.59
CA ARG A 31 -14.73 8.54 -3.00
C ARG A 31 -13.37 9.23 -3.09
N SER A 32 -12.48 8.72 -3.94
CA SER A 32 -11.20 9.39 -4.20
C SER A 32 -11.42 10.77 -4.81
N THR A 33 -10.66 11.76 -4.34
CA THR A 33 -10.68 13.14 -4.85
C THR A 33 -9.67 13.39 -5.97
N ILE A 34 -8.94 12.34 -6.41
CA ILE A 34 -8.06 12.42 -7.57
C ILE A 34 -8.92 12.59 -8.83
N SER A 35 -9.01 13.83 -9.33
CA SER A 35 -9.62 14.16 -10.61
C SER A 35 -8.65 14.01 -11.80
N GLU A 36 -9.22 14.00 -13.00
CA GLU A 36 -8.47 13.96 -14.27
C GLU A 36 -7.50 15.13 -14.43
N GLU A 37 -7.88 16.33 -13.95
CA GLU A 37 -7.04 17.53 -13.97
C GLU A 37 -5.69 17.33 -13.28
N HIS A 38 -5.62 16.50 -12.23
CA HIS A 38 -4.38 16.23 -11.52
C HIS A 38 -3.39 15.37 -12.33
N VAL A 39 -3.89 14.54 -13.25
CA VAL A 39 -3.06 13.51 -13.90
C VAL A 39 -2.85 13.73 -15.40
N LYS A 40 -3.81 14.36 -16.09
CA LYS A 40 -3.84 14.44 -17.56
C LYS A 40 -2.57 15.02 -18.19
N HIS A 41 -1.92 15.98 -17.53
CA HIS A 41 -0.71 16.64 -18.04
C HIS A 41 0.53 15.74 -18.05
N ASN A 42 0.48 14.58 -17.39
CA ASN A 42 1.62 13.68 -17.23
C ASN A 42 1.38 12.29 -17.86
N LEU A 43 0.36 12.15 -18.73
CA LEU A 43 0.04 10.89 -19.44
C LEU A 43 0.62 10.81 -20.86
N HIS A 44 1.50 11.76 -21.24
CA HIS A 44 2.15 11.81 -22.56
C HIS A 44 1.16 11.75 -23.75
N GLY A 45 0.04 12.45 -23.63
CA GLY A 45 -0.98 12.54 -24.69
C GLY A 45 -2.04 11.43 -24.67
N LEU A 46 -1.92 10.42 -23.80
CA LEU A 46 -2.97 9.43 -23.60
C LEU A 46 -4.12 9.98 -22.76
N THR A 47 -5.35 9.53 -23.06
CA THR A 47 -6.47 9.66 -22.11
C THR A 47 -6.31 8.66 -20.96
N ILE A 48 -7.05 8.87 -19.87
CA ILE A 48 -7.03 7.95 -18.73
C ILE A 48 -7.50 6.55 -19.16
N GLU A 49 -8.55 6.47 -19.98
CA GLU A 49 -9.10 5.20 -20.48
C GLU A 49 -8.08 4.45 -21.33
N GLN A 50 -7.36 5.16 -22.21
CA GLN A 50 -6.28 4.57 -22.99
C GLN A 50 -5.16 4.07 -22.09
N ALA A 51 -4.72 4.88 -21.13
CA ALA A 51 -3.65 4.51 -20.21
C ALA A 51 -4.02 3.30 -19.32
N ILE A 52 -5.29 3.16 -18.89
CA ILE A 52 -5.78 1.97 -18.19
C ILE A 52 -5.79 0.76 -19.13
N LYS A 53 -6.37 0.90 -20.34
CA LYS A 53 -6.48 -0.18 -21.33
C LYS A 53 -5.10 -0.72 -21.73
N GLU A 54 -4.11 0.15 -21.84
CA GLU A 54 -2.71 -0.17 -22.15
C GLU A 54 -1.92 -0.64 -20.91
N LYS A 55 -2.55 -0.73 -19.73
CA LYS A 55 -1.91 -1.11 -18.46
C LYS A 55 -0.72 -0.24 -18.09
N ARG A 56 -0.84 1.06 -18.36
CA ARG A 56 0.17 2.09 -18.05
C ARG A 56 -0.11 2.83 -16.75
N LEU A 57 -1.30 2.69 -16.16
CA LEU A 57 -1.61 3.27 -14.85
C LEU A 57 -1.53 2.23 -13.75
N PHE A 58 -0.83 2.59 -12.67
CA PHE A 58 -0.62 1.77 -11.49
C PHE A 58 -0.98 2.55 -10.24
N ILE A 59 -1.21 1.82 -9.15
CA ILE A 59 -1.57 2.38 -7.86
C ILE A 59 -0.85 1.66 -6.72
N LEU A 60 -0.30 2.44 -5.80
CA LEU A 60 0.03 2.00 -4.44
C LEU A 60 -1.06 2.52 -3.52
N ASP A 61 -1.94 1.64 -3.08
CA ASP A 61 -3.17 1.99 -2.36
C ASP A 61 -3.17 1.36 -0.96
N HIS A 62 -2.86 2.20 0.02
CA HIS A 62 -2.85 1.91 1.45
C HIS A 62 -4.10 2.45 2.15
N HIS A 63 -5.06 3.00 1.39
CA HIS A 63 -6.19 3.70 1.97
C HIS A 63 -7.09 2.76 2.77
N ASP A 64 -7.58 1.69 2.15
CA ASP A 64 -8.54 0.78 2.78
C ASP A 64 -7.92 0.00 3.94
N SER A 65 -6.61 -0.27 3.88
CA SER A 65 -5.88 -0.90 4.97
C SER A 65 -5.70 0.00 6.20
N LEU A 66 -5.64 1.32 6.02
CA LEU A 66 -5.35 2.26 7.11
C LEU A 66 -6.57 3.02 7.62
N MET A 67 -7.58 3.26 6.79
CA MET A 67 -8.79 3.98 7.18
C MET A 67 -9.43 3.47 8.47
N PRO A 68 -9.55 2.14 8.70
CA PRO A 68 -10.14 1.63 9.94
C PRO A 68 -9.34 1.97 11.22
N TYR A 69 -8.07 2.33 11.09
CA TYR A 69 -7.15 2.57 12.21
C TYR A 69 -6.76 4.05 12.36
N LEU A 70 -7.02 4.88 11.35
CA LEU A 70 -6.59 6.27 11.26
C LEU A 70 -6.93 7.07 12.52
N LYS A 71 -8.20 7.03 12.95
CA LYS A 71 -8.68 7.76 14.14
C LYS A 71 -7.88 7.38 15.39
N ARG A 72 -7.69 6.09 15.62
CA ARG A 72 -6.97 5.57 16.79
C ARG A 72 -5.49 5.93 16.76
N ILE A 73 -4.86 5.90 15.58
CA ILE A 73 -3.46 6.31 15.44
C ILE A 73 -3.33 7.81 15.73
N ASN A 74 -4.21 8.63 15.16
CA ASN A 74 -4.15 10.08 15.25
C ASN A 74 -4.58 10.65 16.61
N THR A 75 -5.16 9.84 17.49
CA THR A 75 -5.35 10.21 18.92
C THR A 75 -4.07 10.06 19.76
N THR A 76 -3.00 9.52 19.20
CA THR A 76 -1.69 9.42 19.87
C THR A 76 -0.84 10.68 19.62
N THR A 77 0.42 10.66 20.06
CA THR A 77 1.40 11.71 19.71
C THR A 77 1.83 11.67 18.24
N THR A 78 1.39 10.66 17.47
CA THR A 78 1.69 10.51 16.05
C THR A 78 0.49 10.87 15.19
N GLN A 79 0.76 11.30 13.96
CA GLN A 79 -0.26 11.65 12.97
C GLN A 79 0.06 10.96 11.65
N THR A 80 -0.95 10.37 11.02
CA THR A 80 -0.82 9.74 9.71
C THR A 80 -2.04 9.99 8.84
N TYR A 81 -1.91 9.57 7.59
CA TYR A 81 -2.94 9.63 6.56
C TYR A 81 -3.13 8.23 5.97
N ALA A 82 -4.30 7.99 5.40
CA ALA A 82 -4.54 6.90 4.47
C ALA A 82 -4.14 7.40 3.08
N SER A 83 -3.11 6.80 2.48
CA SER A 83 -2.58 7.28 1.20
C SER A 83 -2.99 6.42 0.00
N ARG A 84 -3.19 7.10 -1.14
CA ARG A 84 -3.19 6.49 -2.47
C ARG A 84 -2.18 7.20 -3.35
N THR A 85 -1.33 6.45 -4.05
CA THR A 85 -0.37 7.00 -5.00
C THR A 85 -0.65 6.45 -6.39
N LEU A 86 -0.93 7.32 -7.35
CA LEU A 86 -1.01 6.93 -8.75
C LEU A 86 0.35 7.03 -9.43
N LEU A 87 0.66 6.05 -10.26
CA LEU A 87 1.89 5.98 -11.03
C LEU A 87 1.58 5.71 -12.50
N PHE A 88 2.44 6.22 -13.38
CA PHE A 88 2.39 5.99 -14.80
C PHE A 88 3.65 5.26 -15.28
N LEU A 89 3.47 4.28 -16.16
CA LEU A 89 4.54 3.57 -16.84
C LEU A 89 4.93 4.32 -18.12
N ASN A 90 6.12 4.92 -18.07
CA ASN A 90 6.73 5.59 -19.21
C ASN A 90 7.18 4.57 -20.28
N GLU A 91 7.43 5.06 -21.49
CA GLU A 91 7.90 4.22 -22.61
C GLU A 91 9.30 3.65 -22.38
N ASP A 92 10.11 4.33 -21.56
CA ASP A 92 11.43 3.85 -21.14
C ASP A 92 11.37 2.74 -20.06
N GLY A 93 10.16 2.32 -19.66
CA GLY A 93 9.92 1.30 -18.65
C GLY A 93 9.98 1.80 -17.21
N SER A 94 10.23 3.09 -16.97
CA SER A 94 10.24 3.67 -15.64
C SER A 94 8.82 3.96 -15.13
N LEU A 95 8.62 3.85 -13.81
CA LEU A 95 7.40 4.31 -13.14
C LEU A 95 7.57 5.74 -12.63
N LYS A 96 6.68 6.63 -13.04
CA LYS A 96 6.61 8.02 -12.60
C LYS A 96 5.39 8.23 -11.69
N PRO A 97 5.54 8.75 -10.46
CA PRO A 97 4.40 9.11 -9.63
C PRO A 97 3.66 10.32 -10.24
N LEU A 98 2.34 10.22 -10.32
CA LEU A 98 1.46 11.24 -10.89
C LEU A 98 0.76 12.10 -9.84
N ALA A 99 0.24 11.47 -8.79
CA ALA A 99 -0.52 12.12 -7.74
C ALA A 99 -0.47 11.28 -6.46
N ILE A 100 -0.55 11.96 -5.32
CA ILE A 100 -0.73 11.36 -4.00
C ILE A 100 -1.98 11.96 -3.38
N GLU A 101 -2.95 11.12 -3.07
CA GLU A 101 -4.09 11.48 -2.22
C GLU A 101 -3.75 11.11 -0.77
N LEU A 102 -3.94 12.07 0.14
CA LEU A 102 -3.84 11.85 1.58
C LEU A 102 -5.20 12.11 2.23
N THR A 103 -5.80 11.05 2.75
CA THR A 103 -7.09 11.07 3.43
C THR A 103 -6.92 11.03 4.94
N ARG A 104 -7.68 11.85 5.66
CA ARG A 104 -7.80 11.82 7.12
C ARG A 104 -9.23 12.08 7.57
N GLU A 105 -9.50 11.81 8.84
CA GLU A 105 -10.70 12.27 9.53
C GLU A 105 -10.39 13.64 10.20
N ASP A 106 -11.28 14.62 10.07
CA ASP A 106 -11.18 15.92 10.74
C ASP A 106 -11.74 15.88 12.18
N GLU A 107 -11.67 17.01 12.89
CA GLU A 107 -12.15 17.13 14.26
C GLU A 107 -13.67 16.86 14.40
N GLN A 108 -14.44 17.05 13.33
CA GLN A 108 -15.88 16.79 13.28
C GLN A 108 -16.21 15.39 12.76
N SER A 109 -15.23 14.48 12.71
CA SER A 109 -15.39 13.11 12.19
C SER A 109 -15.77 13.05 10.71
N ARG A 110 -15.43 14.08 9.92
CA ARG A 110 -15.62 14.10 8.47
C ARG A 110 -14.37 13.63 7.76
N ILE A 111 -14.56 12.93 6.65
CA ILE A 111 -13.46 12.43 5.82
C ILE A 111 -13.01 13.55 4.89
N VAL A 112 -11.73 13.89 4.96
CA VAL A 112 -11.10 14.95 4.16
C VAL A 112 -9.92 14.36 3.42
N SER A 113 -9.95 14.48 2.09
CA SER A 113 -8.87 14.04 1.19
C SER A 113 -8.28 15.22 0.43
N ASN A 114 -6.97 15.37 0.47
CA ASN A 114 -6.24 16.33 -0.36
C ASN A 114 -5.36 15.59 -1.37
N VAL A 115 -5.29 16.12 -2.59
CA VAL A 115 -4.45 15.59 -3.67
C VAL A 115 -3.25 16.48 -3.87
N TYR A 116 -2.09 15.87 -3.95
CA TYR A 116 -0.81 16.51 -4.19
C TYR A 116 -0.21 15.97 -5.49
N THR A 117 0.32 16.86 -6.32
CA THR A 117 0.96 16.51 -7.58
C THR A 117 2.45 16.88 -7.55
N PRO A 118 3.29 16.27 -8.42
CA PRO A 118 4.71 16.58 -8.50
C PRO A 118 4.97 18.08 -8.72
N ALA A 119 5.84 18.65 -7.90
CA ALA A 119 6.37 20.00 -8.05
C ALA A 119 7.88 20.02 -7.80
N GLU A 120 8.60 20.86 -8.55
CA GLU A 120 10.07 20.91 -8.54
C GLU A 120 10.64 22.09 -7.77
N THR A 121 9.87 23.17 -7.63
CA THR A 121 10.31 24.42 -6.98
C THR A 121 9.30 24.92 -5.96
N GLY A 122 9.73 25.84 -5.08
CA GLY A 122 8.83 26.54 -4.17
C GLY A 122 8.36 25.70 -2.98
N ALA A 123 7.31 26.18 -2.31
CA ALA A 123 6.71 25.50 -1.16
C ALA A 123 6.05 24.17 -1.57
N GLU A 124 5.54 24.12 -2.80
CA GLU A 124 4.88 22.99 -3.42
C GLU A 124 5.81 21.79 -3.56
N ALA A 125 7.09 22.01 -3.90
CA ALA A 125 8.08 20.93 -3.93
C ALA A 125 8.28 20.30 -2.54
N THR A 126 8.35 21.13 -1.49
CA THR A 126 8.42 20.65 -0.11
C THR A 126 7.18 19.87 0.29
N ILE A 127 5.99 20.38 -0.05
CA ILE A 127 4.71 19.70 0.19
C ILE A 127 4.67 18.35 -0.53
N TRP A 128 5.15 18.27 -1.77
CA TRP A 128 5.25 17.02 -2.51
C TRP A 128 6.22 16.02 -1.86
N GLN A 129 7.37 16.48 -1.35
CA GLN A 129 8.28 15.62 -0.58
C GLN A 129 7.60 15.09 0.71
N LEU A 130 6.85 15.94 1.42
CA LEU A 130 6.09 15.52 2.61
C LEU A 130 4.99 14.50 2.24
N ALA A 131 4.29 14.68 1.13
CA ALA A 131 3.28 13.72 0.68
C ALA A 131 3.90 12.34 0.42
N LYS A 132 5.06 12.29 -0.25
CA LYS A 132 5.83 11.04 -0.43
C LYS A 132 6.31 10.46 0.90
N ALA A 133 6.69 11.29 1.87
CA ALA A 133 7.08 10.82 3.19
C ALA A 133 5.93 10.11 3.89
N TYR A 134 4.70 10.64 3.85
CA TYR A 134 3.51 9.97 4.40
C TYR A 134 3.20 8.64 3.70
N VAL A 135 3.31 8.59 2.38
CA VAL A 135 3.21 7.33 1.62
C VAL A 135 4.25 6.31 2.10
N THR A 136 5.48 6.77 2.34
CA THR A 136 6.57 5.90 2.82
C THR A 136 6.33 5.42 4.26
N VAL A 137 5.76 6.26 5.12
CA VAL A 137 5.34 5.86 6.48
C VAL A 137 4.28 4.76 6.41
N ASN A 138 3.25 4.93 5.58
CA ASN A 138 2.22 3.92 5.36
C ASN A 138 2.82 2.61 4.82
N ASP A 139 3.64 2.70 3.77
CA ASP A 139 4.25 1.52 3.14
C ASP A 139 5.22 0.78 4.07
N SER A 140 5.96 1.51 4.91
CA SER A 140 6.87 0.92 5.90
C SER A 140 6.10 0.18 6.99
N GLY A 141 5.00 0.76 7.48
CA GLY A 141 4.12 0.12 8.46
C GLY A 141 3.48 -1.15 7.89
N PHE A 142 2.95 -1.07 6.67
CA PHE A 142 2.37 -2.22 5.97
C PHE A 142 3.43 -3.29 5.66
N HIS A 143 4.61 -2.88 5.22
CA HIS A 143 5.73 -3.77 4.96
C HIS A 143 6.09 -4.58 6.21
N GLN A 144 6.39 -3.90 7.32
CA GLN A 144 6.88 -4.58 8.52
C GLN A 144 5.83 -5.48 9.16
N LEU A 145 4.58 -5.01 9.26
CA LEU A 145 3.54 -5.76 9.97
C LEU A 145 2.86 -6.81 9.09
N VAL A 146 2.64 -6.51 7.81
CA VAL A 146 1.84 -7.37 6.92
C VAL A 146 2.74 -8.16 5.98
N SER A 147 3.54 -7.48 5.15
CA SER A 147 4.29 -8.17 4.08
C SER A 147 5.44 -9.01 4.64
N HIS A 148 6.06 -8.55 5.72
CA HIS A 148 7.13 -9.23 6.43
C HIS A 148 6.55 -10.07 7.57
N TRP A 149 6.17 -9.47 8.70
CA TRP A 149 5.77 -10.24 9.88
C TRP A 149 4.59 -11.20 9.62
N LEU A 150 3.44 -10.72 9.14
CA LEU A 150 2.28 -11.60 8.95
C LEU A 150 2.53 -12.65 7.87
N HIS A 151 2.88 -12.22 6.64
CA HIS A 151 2.94 -13.10 5.47
C HIS A 151 4.16 -14.02 5.44
N THR A 152 5.20 -13.79 6.26
CA THR A 152 6.35 -14.70 6.37
C THR A 152 6.42 -15.34 7.75
N HIS A 153 6.59 -14.56 8.82
CA HIS A 153 6.82 -15.11 10.16
C HIS A 153 5.59 -15.82 10.72
N ALA A 154 4.48 -15.09 10.88
CA ALA A 154 3.30 -15.58 11.57
C ALA A 154 2.57 -16.68 10.79
N VAL A 155 2.47 -16.56 9.46
CA VAL A 155 1.81 -17.56 8.61
C VAL A 155 2.61 -18.87 8.53
N THR A 156 3.94 -18.84 8.61
CA THR A 156 4.75 -20.06 8.49
C THR A 156 4.65 -20.94 9.73
N GLU A 157 4.62 -20.36 10.92
CA GLU A 157 4.68 -21.09 12.19
C GLU A 157 3.61 -22.19 12.38
N PRO A 158 2.32 -21.97 12.05
CA PRO A 158 1.32 -23.04 12.09
C PRO A 158 1.69 -24.28 11.25
N PHE A 159 2.36 -24.11 10.10
CA PHE A 159 2.81 -25.23 9.27
C PHE A 159 3.96 -26.00 9.94
N ILE A 160 4.83 -25.31 10.68
CA ILE A 160 5.91 -25.95 11.46
C ILE A 160 5.31 -26.85 12.54
N ILE A 161 4.34 -26.31 13.29
CA ILE A 161 3.64 -27.02 14.36
C ILE A 161 2.90 -28.24 13.79
N ALA A 162 2.13 -28.07 12.72
CA ALA A 162 1.39 -29.16 12.09
C ALA A 162 2.33 -30.25 11.54
N THR A 163 3.41 -29.85 10.85
CA THR A 163 4.39 -30.79 10.28
C THR A 163 5.02 -31.66 11.36
N ASN A 164 5.47 -31.08 12.48
CA ASN A 164 6.09 -31.84 13.57
C ASN A 164 5.07 -32.69 14.36
N ARG A 165 3.80 -32.28 14.42
CA ARG A 165 2.76 -33.04 15.15
C ARG A 165 2.16 -34.18 14.35
N GLN A 166 2.10 -34.06 13.02
CA GLN A 166 1.33 -34.97 12.17
C GLN A 166 2.17 -35.82 11.22
N LEU A 167 3.43 -35.45 10.98
CA LEU A 167 4.31 -36.19 10.08
C LEU A 167 5.50 -36.78 10.84
N SER A 168 5.69 -38.09 10.72
CA SER A 168 6.89 -38.76 11.23
C SER A 168 8.15 -38.17 10.58
N VAL A 169 9.27 -38.17 11.30
CA VAL A 169 10.59 -37.77 10.78
C VAL A 169 11.03 -38.60 9.56
N LEU A 170 10.44 -39.77 9.34
CA LEU A 170 10.68 -40.60 8.16
C LEU A 170 9.80 -40.23 6.96
N HIS A 171 8.72 -39.47 7.17
CA HIS A 171 7.77 -39.10 6.13
C HIS A 171 8.45 -38.22 5.07
N PRO A 172 8.28 -38.49 3.75
CA PRO A 172 8.99 -37.75 2.71
C PRO A 172 8.66 -36.25 2.71
N ILE A 173 7.41 -35.88 2.99
CA ILE A 173 7.01 -34.46 3.10
C ILE A 173 7.61 -33.80 4.34
N TYR A 174 7.82 -34.52 5.45
CA TYR A 174 8.54 -33.96 6.59
C TYR A 174 9.96 -33.57 6.18
N LYS A 175 10.68 -34.49 5.51
CA LYS A 175 12.06 -34.26 5.04
C LYS A 175 12.15 -33.10 4.04
N LEU A 176 11.14 -32.95 3.18
CA LEU A 176 11.06 -31.85 2.23
C LEU A 176 10.88 -30.50 2.94
N LEU A 177 9.97 -30.41 3.91
CA LEU A 177 9.61 -29.13 4.54
C LEU A 177 10.59 -28.71 5.64
N HIS A 178 11.15 -29.66 6.39
CA HIS A 178 11.93 -29.40 7.60
C HIS A 178 13.07 -28.37 7.42
N PRO A 179 13.88 -28.40 6.34
CA PRO A 179 14.95 -27.41 6.13
C PRO A 179 14.45 -25.96 6.02
N HIS A 180 13.20 -25.76 5.57
CA HIS A 180 12.59 -24.44 5.38
C HIS A 180 12.04 -23.83 6.67
N PHE A 181 12.00 -24.59 7.76
CA PHE A 181 11.47 -24.15 9.06
C PHE A 181 12.56 -23.78 10.06
N ARG A 182 13.83 -23.85 9.63
CA ARG A 182 14.97 -23.59 10.49
C ARG A 182 14.85 -22.20 11.13
N ASP A 183 14.97 -22.18 12.45
CA ASP A 183 14.99 -20.98 13.30
C ASP A 183 13.70 -20.12 13.30
N THR A 184 12.68 -20.41 12.48
CA THR A 184 11.45 -19.61 12.40
C THR A 184 10.69 -19.54 13.74
N MET A 185 10.45 -20.67 14.41
CA MET A 185 9.79 -20.64 15.73
C MET A 185 10.64 -19.95 16.80
N TYR A 186 11.97 -20.04 16.69
CA TYR A 186 12.87 -19.38 17.64
C TYR A 186 12.80 -17.86 17.48
N ILE A 187 12.93 -17.34 16.24
CA ILE A 187 12.86 -15.90 15.99
C ILE A 187 11.47 -15.33 16.24
N ASN A 188 10.39 -16.10 16.05
CA ASN A 188 9.04 -15.66 16.37
C ASN A 188 8.79 -15.52 17.89
N ALA A 189 9.56 -16.22 18.72
CA ALA A 189 9.41 -16.22 20.18
C ALA A 189 10.26 -15.15 20.89
N LEU A 190 11.27 -14.59 20.22
CA LEU A 190 12.13 -13.51 20.74
C LEU A 190 11.44 -12.15 20.64
#